data_AF-A0A8B9JXD4-F1
#
_entry.id   AF-A0A8B9JXD4-F1
#
_cell.length_a   1.000
_cell.length_b   1.000
_cell.length_c   1.000
_cell.angle_alpha   90.00
_cell.angle_beta   90.00
_cell.angle_gamma   90.00
#
_symmetry.space_group_name_H-M   'P 1'
#
loop_
_entity.id
_entity.type
_entity.pdbx_description
1 polymer ?
#
loop_
_entity_poly.entity_id
_entity_poly.type
_entity_poly.pdbx_seq_one_letter_code
_entity_poly.pdbx_strand_id
1 'polypeptide(L)' 'MTFVDGERQKHTVYPPPHQVFTWTQMCKIEDVKVVVLGQDPYHGPNQAHGLCFSVQRPVSPPPRYFFIFVF' A
#
# COMPACT_ATOMS: atom_id res chain seq x y z
N MET A 1 -13.54 -12.39 1.63
CA MET A 1 -12.34 -12.31 0.77
C MET A 1 -12.53 -12.99 -0.59
N THR A 2 -13.71 -13.51 -0.93
CA THR A 2 -13.95 -14.29 -2.17
C THR A 2 -13.62 -13.55 -3.47
N PHE A 3 -13.88 -12.25 -3.56
CA PHE A 3 -13.56 -11.46 -4.76
C PHE A 3 -12.04 -11.34 -4.99
N VAL A 4 -11.31 -10.84 -3.99
CA VAL A 4 -9.86 -10.61 -4.10
C VAL A 4 -9.10 -11.92 -4.32
N ASP A 5 -9.52 -13.00 -3.66
CA ASP A 5 -8.93 -14.32 -3.85
C ASP A 5 -9.16 -14.85 -5.28
N GLY A 6 -10.35 -14.60 -5.84
CA GLY A 6 -10.65 -14.92 -7.24
C GLY A 6 -9.84 -14.09 -8.24
N GLU A 7 -9.67 -12.79 -7.98
CA GLU A 7 -8.85 -11.92 -8.82
C GLU A 7 -7.38 -12.31 -8.79
N ARG A 8 -6.85 -12.72 -7.62
CA ARG A 8 -5.48 -13.22 -7.48
C ARG A 8 -5.18 -14.50 -8.27
N GLN A 9 -6.21 -15.28 -8.60
CA GLN A 9 -6.06 -16.47 -9.45
C GLN A 9 -5.99 -16.13 -10.94
N LYS A 10 -6.53 -14.96 -11.35
CA LYS A 10 -6.68 -14.56 -12.76
C LYS A 10 -5.70 -13.46 -13.18
N HIS A 11 -5.31 -12.62 -12.22
CA HIS A 11 -4.57 -11.39 -12.45
C HIS A 11 -3.50 -11.19 -11.37
N THR A 12 -2.47 -10.41 -11.71
CA THR A 12 -1.49 -9.95 -10.73
C THR A 12 -2.10 -8.83 -9.89
N VAL A 13 -2.48 -9.13 -8.65
CA VAL A 13 -3.05 -8.16 -7.70
C VAL A 13 -1.99 -7.69 -6.71
N TYR A 14 -1.80 -6.39 -6.62
CA TYR A 14 -0.87 -5.75 -5.68
C TYR A 14 -1.62 -5.12 -4.49
N PRO A 15 -1.01 -5.07 -3.29
CA PRO A 15 0.26 -5.71 -2.91
C PRO A 15 0.10 -7.24 -2.73
N PRO A 16 1.20 -7.98 -2.53
CA PRO A 16 1.16 -9.39 -2.12
C PRO A 16 0.27 -9.59 -0.87
N PRO A 17 -0.41 -10.75 -0.72
CA PRO A 17 -1.38 -10.98 0.36
C PRO A 17 -0.84 -10.66 1.76
N HIS A 18 0.41 -11.05 2.05
CA HIS A 18 1.07 -10.83 3.34
C HIS A 18 1.40 -9.35 3.62
N GLN A 19 1.35 -8.48 2.60
CA GLN A 19 1.64 -7.04 2.70
C GLN A 19 0.38 -6.17 2.62
N VAL A 20 -0.83 -6.75 2.49
CA VAL A 20 -2.08 -5.95 2.40
C VAL A 20 -2.30 -5.14 3.69
N PHE A 21 -1.92 -5.68 4.84
CA PHE A 21 -2.12 -5.08 6.15
C PHE A 21 -0.81 -4.61 6.80
N THR A 22 0.26 -4.33 6.03
CA THR A 22 1.54 -3.85 6.58
C THR A 22 1.36 -2.62 7.47
N TRP A 23 0.42 -1.73 7.15
CA TRP A 23 0.10 -0.54 7.95
C TRP A 23 -0.30 -0.86 9.39
N THR A 24 -0.89 -2.02 9.68
CA THR A 24 -1.25 -2.42 11.06
C THR A 24 -0.03 -2.88 11.87
N GLN A 25 1.10 -3.15 11.20
CA GLN A 25 2.30 -3.70 11.82
C GLN A 25 3.30 -2.61 12.22
N MET A 26 3.08 -1.36 11.81
CA MET A 26 4.04 -0.26 11.99
C MET A 26 4.03 0.35 13.40
N CYS A 27 2.85 0.41 14.03
CA CYS A 27 2.68 0.88 15.40
C CYS A 27 1.39 0.31 15.98
N LYS A 28 1.22 0.39 17.30
CA LYS A 28 -0.06 0.09 17.92
C LYS A 28 -1.07 1.16 17.54
N ILE A 29 -2.35 0.79 17.49
CA ILE A 29 -3.44 1.71 17.13
C ILE A 29 -3.53 2.92 18.06
N GLU A 30 -3.20 2.74 19.34
CA GLU A 30 -3.19 3.81 20.36
C GLU A 30 -2.04 4.82 20.18
N ASP A 31 -1.00 4.48 19.43
CA ASP A 31 0.17 5.34 19.19
C ASP A 31 0.03 6.20 17.91
N VAL A 32 -1.09 6.05 17.18
CA VAL A 32 -1.33 6.76 15.92
C VAL A 32 -1.57 8.26 16.18
N LYS A 33 -0.76 9.11 15.55
CA LYS A 33 -0.84 10.59 15.69
C LYS A 33 -1.34 11.29 14.43
N VAL A 34 -1.01 10.75 13.26
CA VAL A 34 -1.32 11.33 11.95
C VAL A 34 -1.79 10.21 11.04
N VAL A 35 -2.83 10.48 10.26
CA VAL A 35 -3.38 9.54 9.26
C VAL A 35 -3.16 10.15 7.87
N VAL A 36 -2.42 9.43 7.04
CA VAL A 36 -2.25 9.76 5.62
C VAL A 36 -3.11 8.79 4.81
N LEU A 37 -4.06 9.31 4.04
CA LEU A 37 -4.95 8.52 3.20
C LEU A 37 -4.53 8.64 1.73
N GLY A 38 -4.20 7.50 1.12
CA GLY A 38 -4.05 7.38 -0.33
C GLY A 38 -5.33 6.86 -0.99
N GLN A 39 -5.42 6.98 -2.31
CA GLN A 39 -6.56 6.45 -3.07
C GLN A 39 -6.44 4.93 -3.26
N ASP A 40 -5.42 4.48 -3.99
CA ASP A 40 -5.21 3.07 -4.35
C ASP A 40 -3.72 2.69 -4.24
N PRO A 41 -3.38 1.40 -4.07
CA PRO A 41 -2.00 0.92 -4.12
C PRO A 41 -1.36 1.16 -5.49
N TYR A 42 -0.02 1.31 -5.52
CA TYR A 42 0.71 1.26 -6.78
C TYR A 42 0.49 -0.06 -7.52
N HIS A 43 0.27 0.04 -8.83
CA HIS A 43 -0.06 -1.10 -9.70
C HIS A 43 1.16 -1.64 -10.47
N GLY A 44 2.36 -1.12 -10.23
CA GLY A 44 3.60 -1.61 -10.83
C GLY A 44 4.26 -2.71 -9.98
N PRO A 45 5.07 -3.57 -10.61
CA PRO A 45 5.77 -4.65 -9.91
C PRO A 45 6.69 -4.08 -8.81
N ASN A 46 6.64 -4.70 -7.63
CA ASN A 46 7.42 -4.34 -6.45
C ASN A 46 7.20 -2.92 -5.89
N GLN A 47 6.17 -2.19 -6.34
CA GLN A 47 5.91 -0.83 -5.86
C GLN A 47 5.08 -0.82 -4.57
N ALA A 48 3.92 -1.48 -4.56
CA ALA A 48 3.04 -1.48 -3.39
C ALA A 48 3.47 -2.54 -2.37
N HIS A 49 3.58 -2.14 -1.11
CA HIS A 49 3.91 -3.03 0.01
C HIS A 49 3.07 -2.79 1.28
N GLY A 50 1.90 -2.16 1.12
CA GLY A 50 0.93 -1.98 2.22
C GLY A 50 1.00 -0.66 2.97
N LEU A 51 1.88 0.26 2.57
CA LEU A 51 1.94 1.65 3.04
C LEU A 51 1.70 2.60 1.86
N CYS A 52 0.75 3.52 1.99
CA CYS A 52 0.45 4.49 0.93
C CYS A 52 1.67 5.37 0.63
N PHE A 53 1.87 5.70 -0.65
CA PHE A 53 2.99 6.51 -1.18
C PHE A 53 4.41 5.97 -0.90
N SER A 54 4.53 4.78 -0.32
CA SER A 54 5.82 4.17 0.03
C SER A 54 6.22 3.09 -0.98
N VAL A 55 7.52 2.96 -1.21
CA VAL A 55 8.14 1.88 -1.99
C VAL A 55 9.33 1.30 -1.20
N GLN A 56 9.60 0.00 -1.35
CA GLN A 56 10.77 -0.62 -0.74
C GLN A 56 12.01 -0.40 -1.60
N ARG A 57 13.19 -0.22 -0.98
CA ARG A 57 14.46 -0.21 -1.71
C ARG A 57 14.65 -1.58 -2.41
N PRO A 58 15.21 -1.63 -3.63
CA PRO A 58 15.83 -0.55 -4.41
C PRO A 58 14.89 0.16 -5.40
N VAL A 59 13.57 -0.02 -5.29
CA VAL A 59 12.59 0.52 -6.25
C VAL A 59 12.53 2.05 -6.14
N SER A 60 12.68 2.74 -7.27
CA SER A 60 12.55 4.21 -7.31
C SER A 60 11.10 4.64 -7.06
N PRO A 61 10.87 5.71 -6.28
CA PRO A 61 9.54 6.29 -6.11
C PRO A 61 8.94 6.68 -7.48
N PRO A 62 7.65 6.38 -7.73
CA PRO A 62 7.03 6.72 -8.99
C PRO A 62 6.84 8.25 -9.14
N PRO A 63 6.88 8.77 -10.38
CA PRO A 63 7.00 10.21 -10.65
C PRO A 63 5.71 11.04 -10.46
N ARG A 64 4.56 10.47 -10.09
CA ARG A 64 3.29 11.25 -10.07
C ARG A 64 2.35 10.97 -8.90
N TYR A 65 1.78 12.10 -8.45
CA TYR A 65 0.70 12.35 -7.49
C TYR A 65 1.09 12.31 -6.01
N PHE A 66 1.83 13.34 -5.58
CA PHE A 66 1.72 13.83 -4.22
C PHE A 66 0.35 14.49 -4.05
N PHE A 67 -0.57 13.85 -3.35
CA PHE A 67 -1.52 14.60 -2.54
C PHE A 67 -1.25 14.25 -1.09
N ILE A 68 -0.23 14.91 -0.54
CA ILE A 68 -0.05 15.04 0.90
C ILE A 68 -0.95 16.21 1.32
N PHE A 69 -2.17 15.92 1.79
CA PHE A 69 -2.87 16.87 2.66
C PHE A 69 -2.44 16.59 4.09
N VAL A 70 -1.57 17.44 4.62
CA VAL A 70 -1.32 17.57 6.06
C VAL A 70 -2.00 18.87 6.46
N PHE A 71 -3.10 18.79 7.21
CA PHE A 71 -3.54 19.91 8.04
C PHE A 71 -2.76 19.88 9.35
#